data_AF-A0A2G5V4Z2-F1
#
_entry.id   AF-A0A2G5V4Z2-F1
#
_cell.length_a   1.000
_cell.length_b   1.000
_cell.length_c   1.000
_cell.angle_alpha   90.00
_cell.angle_beta   90.00
_cell.angle_gamma   90.00
#
_symmetry.space_group_name_H-M   'P 1'
#
loop_
_entity.id
_entity.type
_entity.pdbx_description
1 polymer ?
#
loop_
_entity_poly.entity_id
_entity_poly.type
_entity_poly.pdbx_seq_one_letter_code
_entity_poly.pdbx_strand_id
1 'polypeptide(L)'
;MNTYSFLISAMGIFLGLVDSSSPKSSTSCSLMTSCAVEKCLNKDMVRKIVTESSRDEVFGNLVEKFDMVCIAAKCGNECSQCKHCHYALEQMSALAQGEKTSGLCPKLETCVFNCLTEDVSKVLSCVATRCNVHCYDGDCPSCKMISRRIFSTICKQHSMTSQPQIKYEGTCPNLFMELADHYVAKKKL
;
A
#
# COMPACT_ATOMS: atom_id res chain seq x y z
N MET A 1 68.82 5.75 9.13
CA MET A 1 69.65 6.60 8.25
C MET A 1 68.84 6.96 7.02
N ASN A 2 68.73 8.27 6.80
CA ASN A 2 68.39 9.06 5.60
C ASN A 2 67.10 8.76 4.80
N THR A 3 66.10 9.65 4.72
CA THR A 3 65.96 11.03 4.15
C THR A 3 65.67 11.16 2.65
N TYR A 4 64.50 11.76 2.38
CA TYR A 4 64.06 12.67 1.30
C TYR A 4 64.12 12.24 -0.19
N SER A 5 62.97 12.29 -0.88
CA SER A 5 62.67 13.44 -1.73
C SER A 5 61.24 13.46 -2.30
N PHE A 6 60.65 14.64 -2.19
CA PHE A 6 59.39 15.10 -2.78
C PHE A 6 59.48 15.23 -4.30
N LEU A 7 58.39 14.95 -5.01
CA LEU A 7 58.00 15.67 -6.22
C LEU A 7 56.47 15.91 -6.19
N ILE A 8 56.10 17.19 -6.04
CA ILE A 8 54.75 17.74 -6.20
C ILE A 8 54.61 18.21 -7.65
N SER A 9 53.64 17.67 -8.40
CA SER A 9 52.88 18.31 -9.48
C SER A 9 51.95 17.22 -10.06
N ALA A 10 50.66 17.37 -10.29
CA ALA A 10 49.89 18.55 -10.62
C ALA A 10 48.43 18.38 -10.17
N MET A 11 47.77 19.53 -10.05
CA MET A 11 46.35 19.72 -9.75
C MET A 11 45.43 18.86 -10.63
N GLY A 12 44.58 18.08 -9.97
CA GLY A 12 43.42 17.44 -10.58
C GLY A 12 42.29 17.42 -9.54
N ILE A 13 41.66 18.58 -9.34
CA ILE A 13 40.41 18.71 -8.59
C ILE A 13 39.35 17.93 -9.37
N PHE A 14 39.22 16.63 -9.12
CA PHE A 14 38.00 15.90 -9.43
C PHE A 14 37.04 16.16 -8.27
N LEU A 15 36.37 17.31 -8.34
CA LEU A 15 35.03 17.49 -7.78
C LEU A 15 34.10 16.54 -8.55
N GLY A 16 34.19 15.26 -8.21
CA GLY A 16 33.17 14.27 -8.53
C GLY A 16 31.95 14.65 -7.71
N LEU A 17 31.03 15.36 -8.35
CA LEU A 17 29.69 15.63 -7.88
C LEU A 17 29.11 14.31 -7.31
N VAL A 18 28.99 14.23 -6.00
CA VAL A 18 28.07 13.29 -5.38
C VAL A 18 26.69 13.79 -5.76
N ASP A 19 26.19 13.28 -6.87
CA ASP A 19 24.84 13.52 -7.35
C ASP A 19 23.87 12.89 -6.33
N SER A 20 23.53 13.68 -5.32
CA SER A 20 22.44 13.40 -4.39
C SER A 20 21.12 13.56 -5.15
N SER A 21 20.81 12.62 -6.04
CA SER A 21 19.53 12.56 -6.75
C SER A 21 18.62 11.51 -6.09
N SER A 22 18.03 11.88 -4.96
CA SER A 22 16.82 11.19 -4.46
C SER A 22 15.58 11.92 -4.96
N PRO A 23 14.96 11.41 -6.04
CA PRO A 23 13.50 11.37 -6.14
C PRO A 23 13.01 10.07 -6.82
N LYS A 24 13.38 8.88 -6.33
CA LYS A 24 12.90 7.60 -6.90
C LYS A 24 11.64 7.02 -6.22
N SER A 25 11.18 7.59 -5.11
CA SER A 25 10.12 6.96 -4.28
C SER A 25 8.69 7.31 -4.69
N SER A 26 8.45 8.45 -5.37
CA SER A 26 7.10 8.89 -5.74
C SER A 26 6.58 8.20 -7.00
N THR A 27 7.47 7.93 -7.96
CA THR A 27 7.17 7.25 -9.22
C THR A 27 7.03 5.73 -9.04
N SER A 28 7.85 5.10 -8.19
CA SER A 28 7.80 3.65 -7.98
C SER A 28 6.47 3.16 -7.41
N CYS A 29 5.95 3.83 -6.38
CA CYS A 29 4.62 3.51 -5.85
C CYS A 29 3.49 3.85 -6.82
N SER A 30 3.69 4.78 -7.76
CA SER A 30 2.71 5.05 -8.81
C SER A 30 2.62 3.89 -9.80
N LEU A 31 3.76 3.34 -10.24
CA LEU A 31 3.80 2.16 -11.13
C LEU A 31 3.12 0.95 -10.47
N MET A 32 3.42 0.69 -9.19
CA MET A 32 2.75 -0.35 -8.42
C MET A 32 1.24 -0.14 -8.38
N THR A 33 0.80 1.09 -8.13
CA THR A 33 -0.63 1.42 -8.06
C THR A 33 -1.33 1.16 -9.40
N SER A 34 -0.75 1.61 -10.51
CA SER A 34 -1.31 1.35 -11.85
C SER A 34 -1.40 -0.14 -12.14
N CYS A 35 -0.33 -0.90 -11.86
CA CYS A 35 -0.33 -2.35 -12.04
C CYS A 35 -1.42 -3.03 -11.21
N ALA A 36 -1.58 -2.66 -9.94
CA ALA A 36 -2.58 -3.24 -9.05
C ALA A 36 -4.01 -2.99 -9.58
N VAL A 37 -4.32 -1.75 -9.99
CA VAL A 37 -5.64 -1.41 -10.54
C VAL A 37 -5.92 -2.15 -11.85
N GLU A 38 -4.91 -2.33 -12.70
CA GLU A 38 -5.08 -2.97 -14.00
C GLU A 38 -5.14 -4.51 -13.95
N LYS A 39 -4.35 -5.14 -13.09
CA LYS A 39 -4.15 -6.60 -13.10
C LYS A 39 -4.84 -7.36 -11.95
N CYS A 40 -5.19 -6.65 -10.88
CA CYS A 40 -5.72 -7.26 -9.65
C CYS A 40 -7.14 -6.84 -9.30
N LEU A 41 -7.74 -5.92 -10.08
CA LEU A 41 -9.13 -5.55 -9.93
C LEU A 41 -9.92 -5.84 -11.20
N ASN A 42 -11.12 -6.40 -11.03
CA ASN A 42 -12.06 -6.56 -12.12
C ASN A 42 -12.76 -5.22 -12.39
N LYS A 43 -12.63 -4.71 -13.62
CA LYS A 43 -13.15 -3.38 -14.00
C LYS A 43 -14.66 -3.26 -13.88
N ASP A 44 -15.41 -4.30 -14.22
CA ASP A 44 -16.87 -4.29 -14.16
C ASP A 44 -17.37 -4.37 -12.71
N MET A 45 -16.71 -5.16 -11.88
CA MET A 45 -16.94 -5.20 -10.43
C MET A 45 -16.68 -3.83 -9.81
N VAL A 46 -15.55 -3.18 -10.11
CA VAL A 46 -15.23 -1.85 -9.59
C VAL A 46 -16.27 -0.83 -10.06
N ARG A 47 -16.64 -0.83 -11.35
CA ARG A 47 -17.71 0.03 -11.87
C ARG A 47 -18.99 -0.17 -11.08
N LYS A 48 -19.43 -1.42 -10.93
CA LYS A 48 -20.65 -1.79 -10.20
C LYS A 48 -20.62 -1.28 -8.76
N ILE A 49 -19.52 -1.53 -8.03
CA ILE A 49 -19.36 -1.05 -6.66
C ILE A 49 -19.49 0.47 -6.61
N VAL A 50 -18.79 1.18 -7.51
CA VAL A 50 -18.81 2.64 -7.55
C VAL A 50 -20.21 3.19 -7.84
N THR A 51 -20.94 2.59 -8.79
CA THR A 51 -22.24 3.13 -9.26
C THR A 51 -23.44 2.69 -8.41
N GLU A 52 -23.37 1.53 -7.76
CA GLU A 52 -24.52 0.94 -7.06
C GLU A 52 -24.40 0.98 -5.53
N SER A 53 -23.19 1.10 -4.95
CA SER A 53 -23.04 1.16 -3.49
C SER A 53 -23.42 2.54 -2.97
N SER A 54 -24.05 2.58 -1.79
CA SER A 54 -24.20 3.84 -1.05
C SER A 54 -22.82 4.41 -0.67
N ARG A 55 -22.74 5.73 -0.38
CA ARG A 55 -21.53 6.38 0.15
C ARG A 55 -20.92 5.63 1.33
N ASP A 56 -21.79 5.06 2.14
CA ASP A 56 -21.49 4.41 3.41
C ASP A 56 -20.94 2.98 3.28
N GLU A 57 -21.09 2.39 2.10
CA GLU A 57 -20.69 1.02 1.79
C GLU A 57 -19.57 0.97 0.75
N VAL A 58 -19.47 1.98 -0.12
CA VAL A 58 -18.55 1.99 -1.27
C VAL A 58 -17.09 1.74 -0.86
N PHE A 59 -16.67 2.26 0.29
CA PHE A 59 -15.32 2.08 0.78
C PHE A 59 -15.04 0.63 1.15
N GLY A 60 -15.87 0.03 2.01
CA GLY A 60 -15.75 -1.37 2.40
C GLY A 60 -15.79 -2.29 1.18
N ASN A 61 -16.79 -2.08 0.32
CA ASN A 61 -16.98 -2.87 -0.90
C ASN A 61 -15.78 -2.79 -1.87
N LEU A 62 -15.04 -1.66 -1.90
CA LEU A 62 -13.83 -1.52 -2.71
C LEU A 62 -12.59 -2.12 -2.02
N VAL A 63 -12.31 -1.70 -0.80
CA VAL A 63 -11.03 -2.06 -0.15
C VAL A 63 -10.94 -3.53 0.22
N GLU A 64 -12.08 -4.20 0.42
CA GLU A 64 -12.14 -5.65 0.61
C GLU A 64 -11.82 -6.44 -0.67
N LYS A 65 -11.73 -5.77 -1.83
CA LYS A 65 -11.26 -6.35 -3.10
C LYS A 65 -9.79 -6.11 -3.37
N PHE A 66 -9.09 -5.37 -2.51
CA PHE A 66 -7.65 -5.15 -2.67
C PHE A 66 -6.90 -6.42 -2.27
N ASP A 67 -6.41 -7.15 -3.27
CA ASP A 67 -5.75 -8.43 -3.09
C ASP A 67 -4.23 -8.28 -3.11
N MET A 68 -3.61 -8.31 -1.92
CA MET A 68 -2.16 -8.26 -1.78
C MET A 68 -1.45 -9.50 -2.32
N VAL A 69 -2.11 -10.68 -2.34
CA VAL A 69 -1.55 -11.89 -2.95
C VAL A 69 -1.47 -11.70 -4.47
N CYS A 70 -2.51 -11.13 -5.08
CA CYS A 70 -2.45 -10.77 -6.50
C CYS A 70 -1.37 -9.72 -6.78
N ILE A 71 -1.25 -8.66 -5.96
CA ILE A 71 -0.23 -7.63 -6.14
C ILE A 71 1.17 -8.23 -6.04
N ALA A 72 1.41 -9.10 -5.06
CA ALA A 72 2.68 -9.81 -4.92
C ALA A 72 3.00 -10.67 -6.16
N ALA A 73 2.00 -11.40 -6.67
CA ALA A 73 2.19 -12.31 -7.80
C ALA A 73 2.33 -11.61 -9.17
N LYS A 74 1.52 -10.57 -9.44
CA LYS A 74 1.42 -9.95 -10.77
C LYS A 74 2.11 -8.59 -10.90
N CYS A 75 2.42 -7.96 -9.78
CA CYS A 75 3.00 -6.62 -9.67
C CYS A 75 4.22 -6.60 -8.73
N GLY A 76 4.84 -7.77 -8.48
CA GLY A 76 5.94 -7.92 -7.52
C GLY A 76 7.15 -7.03 -7.81
N ASN A 77 7.48 -6.82 -9.08
CA ASN A 77 8.61 -5.98 -9.51
C ASN A 77 8.37 -4.50 -9.19
N GLU A 78 7.16 -4.00 -9.40
CA GLU A 78 6.78 -2.63 -9.07
C GLU A 78 6.59 -2.48 -7.55
N CYS A 79 6.04 -3.51 -6.91
CA CYS A 79 5.80 -3.56 -5.46
C CYS A 79 7.11 -3.50 -4.67
N SER A 80 8.13 -4.26 -5.06
CA SER A 80 9.45 -4.24 -4.40
C SER A 80 10.15 -2.87 -4.46
N GLN A 81 9.84 -2.07 -5.48
CA GLN A 81 10.37 -0.70 -5.62
C GLN A 81 9.57 0.34 -4.83
N CYS A 82 8.36 0.01 -4.39
CA CYS A 82 7.54 0.86 -3.54
C CYS A 82 7.75 0.48 -2.08
N LYS A 83 8.42 1.33 -1.29
CA LYS A 83 8.80 1.02 0.11
C LYS A 83 7.67 0.42 0.97
N HIS A 84 6.45 0.90 0.77
CA HIS A 84 5.29 0.44 1.52
C HIS A 84 4.82 -0.95 1.10
N CYS A 85 4.87 -1.22 -0.20
CA CYS A 85 4.48 -2.51 -0.76
C CYS A 85 5.58 -3.55 -0.52
N HIS A 86 6.84 -3.16 -0.66
CA HIS A 86 7.98 -3.98 -0.28
C HIS A 86 7.91 -4.44 1.18
N TYR A 87 7.61 -3.51 2.11
CA TYR A 87 7.33 -3.84 3.50
C TYR A 87 6.29 -4.95 3.64
N ALA A 88 5.15 -4.82 2.95
CA ALA A 88 4.07 -5.80 3.00
C ALA A 88 4.52 -7.18 2.47
N LEU A 89 5.33 -7.21 1.40
CA LEU A 89 5.92 -8.46 0.89
C LEU A 89 6.81 -9.14 1.92
N GLU A 90 7.67 -8.37 2.60
CA GLU A 90 8.53 -8.90 3.66
C GLU A 90 7.70 -9.47 4.81
N GLN A 91 6.65 -8.77 5.24
CA GLN A 91 5.81 -9.26 6.34
C GLN A 91 5.02 -10.51 5.95
N MET A 92 4.47 -10.57 4.73
CA MET A 92 3.79 -11.76 4.23
C MET A 92 4.74 -12.96 4.18
N SER A 93 5.98 -12.75 3.74
CA SER A 93 7.02 -13.78 3.69
C SER A 93 7.39 -14.28 5.08
N ALA A 94 7.62 -13.37 6.03
CA ALA A 94 7.94 -13.71 7.42
C ALA A 94 6.80 -14.51 8.07
N LEU A 95 5.55 -14.05 7.92
CA LEU A 95 4.37 -14.73 8.45
C LEU A 95 4.20 -16.14 7.87
N ALA A 96 4.41 -16.32 6.56
CA ALA A 96 4.33 -17.64 5.92
C ALA A 96 5.41 -18.62 6.40
N GLN A 97 6.57 -18.11 6.82
CA GLN A 97 7.69 -18.89 7.35
C GLN A 97 7.62 -19.09 8.87
N GLY A 98 6.64 -18.48 9.55
CA GLY A 98 6.57 -18.47 11.02
C GLY A 98 7.69 -17.63 11.66
N GLU A 99 8.29 -16.72 10.89
CA GLU A 99 9.32 -15.80 11.36
C GLU A 99 8.71 -14.55 12.02
N LYS A 100 9.55 -13.85 12.77
CA LYS A 100 9.16 -12.60 13.44
C LYS A 100 8.99 -11.48 12.40
N THR A 101 7.86 -10.79 12.44
CA THR A 101 7.63 -9.57 11.66
C THR A 101 8.43 -8.39 12.23
N SER A 102 8.62 -7.36 11.41
CA SER A 102 9.34 -6.15 11.80
C SER A 102 8.58 -5.25 12.78
N GLY A 103 7.25 -5.41 12.87
CA GLY A 103 6.41 -4.74 13.88
C GLY A 103 5.95 -3.33 13.54
N LEU A 104 6.00 -2.88 12.27
CA LEU A 104 5.46 -1.56 11.89
C LEU A 104 3.93 -1.54 11.92
N CYS A 105 3.28 -2.70 11.82
CA CYS A 105 1.83 -2.86 11.77
C CYS A 105 1.37 -3.93 12.78
N PRO A 106 1.58 -3.71 14.09
CA PRO A 106 1.52 -4.78 15.08
C PRO A 106 0.12 -5.42 15.23
N LYS A 107 -0.98 -4.65 15.20
CA LYS A 107 -2.33 -5.25 15.27
C LYS A 107 -2.66 -6.01 13.99
N LEU A 108 -2.31 -5.45 12.83
CA LEU A 108 -2.54 -6.11 11.54
C LEU A 108 -1.76 -7.42 11.44
N GLU A 109 -0.47 -7.40 11.75
CA GLU A 109 0.42 -8.57 11.72
C GLU A 109 -0.05 -9.65 12.70
N THR A 110 -0.39 -9.26 13.93
CA THR A 110 -0.93 -10.19 14.94
C THR A 110 -2.25 -10.79 14.47
N CYS A 111 -3.14 -9.99 13.88
CA CYS A 111 -4.42 -10.50 13.36
C CYS A 111 -4.20 -11.52 12.24
N VAL A 112 -3.31 -11.24 11.29
CA VAL A 112 -3.00 -12.17 10.19
C VAL A 112 -2.35 -13.45 10.73
N PHE A 113 -1.43 -13.35 11.68
CA PHE A 113 -0.83 -14.50 12.34
C PHE A 113 -1.88 -15.38 13.04
N ASN A 114 -2.84 -14.77 13.74
CA ASN A 114 -3.95 -15.49 14.37
C ASN A 114 -4.83 -16.19 13.31
N CYS A 115 -5.11 -15.54 12.18
CA CYS A 115 -5.82 -16.17 11.07
C CYS A 115 -5.07 -17.38 10.49
N LEU A 116 -3.74 -17.30 10.39
CA LEU A 116 -2.90 -18.40 9.90
C LEU A 116 -2.88 -19.59 10.87
N THR A 117 -2.91 -19.33 12.17
CA THR A 117 -2.84 -20.38 13.21
C THR A 117 -4.19 -21.02 13.52
N GLU A 118 -5.31 -20.31 13.31
CA GLU A 118 -6.66 -20.84 13.47
C GLU A 118 -7.04 -21.86 12.39
N ASP A 119 -7.02 -21.47 11.11
CA ASP A 119 -7.37 -22.34 9.97
C ASP A 119 -6.77 -21.78 8.67
N VAL A 120 -5.64 -22.37 8.24
CA VAL A 120 -4.93 -21.98 7.01
C VAL A 120 -5.85 -22.01 5.78
N SER A 121 -6.82 -22.93 5.72
CA SER A 121 -7.73 -23.05 4.57
C SER A 121 -8.69 -21.86 4.46
N LYS A 122 -8.92 -21.13 5.57
CA LYS A 122 -9.80 -19.96 5.65
C LYS A 122 -9.04 -18.66 5.86
N VAL A 123 -7.70 -18.66 5.80
CA VAL A 123 -6.87 -17.49 6.09
C VAL A 123 -7.32 -16.25 5.30
N LEU A 124 -7.60 -16.40 4.00
CA LEU A 124 -8.00 -15.28 3.14
C LEU A 124 -9.33 -14.66 3.60
N SER A 125 -10.31 -15.49 3.95
CA SER A 125 -11.61 -15.03 4.45
C SER A 125 -11.48 -14.40 5.84
N CYS A 126 -10.65 -14.99 6.72
CA CYS A 126 -10.36 -14.46 8.04
C CYS A 126 -9.72 -13.08 7.97
N VAL A 127 -8.67 -12.91 7.17
CA VAL A 127 -7.96 -11.64 6.97
C VAL A 127 -8.89 -10.57 6.42
N ALA A 128 -9.66 -10.91 5.37
CA ALA A 128 -10.60 -9.97 4.76
C ALA A 128 -11.67 -9.47 5.74
N THR A 129 -12.16 -10.36 6.61
CA THR A 129 -13.27 -10.05 7.54
C THR A 129 -12.80 -9.31 8.78
N ARG A 130 -11.66 -9.73 9.36
CA ARG A 130 -11.20 -9.33 10.69
C ARG A 130 -10.05 -8.34 10.67
N CYS A 131 -9.09 -8.50 9.75
CA CYS A 131 -7.81 -7.80 9.85
C CYS A 131 -7.76 -6.50 9.05
N ASN A 132 -8.56 -6.39 7.98
CA ASN A 132 -8.57 -5.20 7.11
C ASN A 132 -8.80 -3.88 7.85
N VAL A 133 -9.55 -3.89 8.96
CA VAL A 133 -9.77 -2.69 9.78
C VAL A 133 -8.48 -2.08 10.33
N HIS A 134 -7.47 -2.91 10.65
CA HIS A 134 -6.17 -2.45 11.17
C HIS A 134 -5.31 -1.76 10.10
N CYS A 135 -5.67 -1.88 8.83
CA CYS A 135 -5.09 -1.04 7.79
C CYS A 135 -5.47 0.44 7.95
N TYR A 136 -6.61 0.73 8.59
CA TYR A 136 -7.27 2.04 8.57
C TYR A 136 -7.37 2.70 9.94
N ASP A 137 -7.36 1.93 11.03
CA ASP A 137 -7.55 2.37 12.43
C ASP A 137 -6.35 3.10 13.05
N GLY A 138 -5.30 3.35 12.26
CA GLY A 138 -4.06 4.00 12.68
C GLY A 138 -2.91 3.04 12.97
N ASP A 139 -3.14 1.72 12.99
CA ASP A 139 -2.11 0.73 13.28
C ASP A 139 -1.05 0.61 12.18
N CYS A 140 -1.46 0.59 10.90
CA CYS A 140 -0.56 0.30 9.80
C CYS A 140 -0.46 1.44 8.77
N PRO A 141 0.46 2.41 8.94
CA PRO A 141 0.67 3.50 7.98
C PRO A 141 1.01 2.99 6.57
N SER A 142 1.74 1.87 6.49
CA SER A 142 2.15 1.29 5.21
C SER A 142 0.96 0.80 4.40
N CYS A 143 0.08 0.01 5.02
CA CYS A 143 -1.14 -0.47 4.40
C CYS A 143 -2.08 0.68 4.01
N LYS A 144 -2.30 1.65 4.93
CA LYS A 144 -3.13 2.83 4.66
C LYS A 144 -2.65 3.59 3.43
N MET A 145 -1.33 3.74 3.28
CA MET A 145 -0.72 4.45 2.15
C MET A 145 -0.99 3.76 0.82
N ILE A 146 -0.80 2.43 0.73
CA ILE A 146 -1.07 1.67 -0.50
C ILE A 146 -2.56 1.74 -0.85
N SER A 147 -3.42 1.45 0.13
CA SER A 147 -4.87 1.48 -0.05
C SER A 147 -5.36 2.86 -0.51
N ARG A 148 -4.84 3.95 0.09
CA ARG A 148 -5.13 5.32 -0.32
C ARG A 148 -4.75 5.59 -1.77
N ARG A 149 -3.60 5.09 -2.24
CA ARG A 149 -3.18 5.27 -3.64
C ARG A 149 -4.09 4.54 -4.60
N ILE A 150 -4.37 3.25 -4.35
CA ILE A 150 -5.24 2.43 -5.20
C ILE A 150 -6.65 3.04 -5.24
N PHE A 151 -7.24 3.34 -4.09
CA PHE A 151 -8.54 3.99 -4.00
C PHE A 151 -8.56 5.33 -4.74
N SER A 152 -7.54 6.17 -4.54
CA SER A 152 -7.50 7.50 -5.18
C SER A 152 -7.42 7.40 -6.70
N THR A 153 -6.72 6.38 -7.23
CA THR A 153 -6.67 6.11 -8.67
C THR A 153 -8.04 5.68 -9.20
N ILE A 154 -8.70 4.73 -8.54
CA ILE A 154 -10.06 4.29 -8.89
C ILE A 154 -11.04 5.48 -8.84
N CYS A 155 -10.97 6.26 -7.76
CA CYS A 155 -11.83 7.42 -7.57
C CYS A 155 -11.72 8.44 -8.70
N LYS A 156 -10.50 8.69 -9.19
CA LYS A 156 -10.28 9.56 -10.35
C LYS A 156 -10.79 8.92 -11.64
N GLN A 157 -10.50 7.64 -11.88
CA GLN A 157 -10.90 6.93 -13.10
C GLN A 157 -12.42 6.84 -13.27
N HIS A 158 -13.17 6.80 -12.17
CA HIS A 158 -14.62 6.65 -12.16
C HIS A 158 -15.38 7.92 -11.74
N SER A 159 -14.68 9.05 -11.61
CA SER A 159 -15.26 10.34 -11.15
C SER A 159 -16.10 10.18 -9.88
N MET A 160 -15.62 9.38 -8.93
CA MET A 160 -16.39 8.95 -7.75
C MET A 160 -16.98 10.12 -6.95
N THR A 161 -16.24 11.23 -6.83
CA THR A 161 -16.70 12.42 -6.10
C THR A 161 -17.97 13.03 -6.68
N SER A 162 -18.21 12.85 -7.99
CA SER A 162 -19.38 13.39 -8.70
C SER A 162 -20.51 12.38 -8.86
N GLN A 163 -20.34 11.14 -8.39
CA GLN A 163 -21.40 10.13 -8.47
C GLN A 163 -22.58 10.52 -7.57
N PRO A 164 -23.85 10.40 -8.04
CA PRO A 164 -25.03 10.88 -7.31
C PRO A 164 -25.15 10.38 -5.86
N GLN A 165 -24.82 9.10 -5.65
CA GLN A 165 -24.88 8.39 -4.37
C GLN A 165 -23.68 8.67 -3.46
N ILE A 166 -22.62 9.33 -3.96
CA ILE A 166 -21.44 9.71 -3.18
C ILE A 166 -21.47 11.21 -2.87
N LYS A 167 -21.63 12.06 -3.91
CA LYS A 167 -21.65 13.53 -3.89
C LYS A 167 -20.70 14.14 -2.87
N TYR A 168 -19.48 14.45 -3.30
CA TYR A 168 -18.40 14.95 -2.46
C TYR A 168 -17.69 16.16 -3.07
N GLU A 169 -17.57 17.25 -2.31
CA GLU A 169 -16.99 18.53 -2.78
C GLU A 169 -15.46 18.64 -2.59
N GLY A 170 -14.78 17.52 -2.29
CA GLY A 170 -13.34 17.48 -2.06
C GLY A 170 -12.56 16.60 -3.05
N THR A 171 -11.33 16.27 -2.68
CA THR A 171 -10.44 15.44 -3.52
C THR A 171 -10.57 13.96 -3.20
N CYS A 172 -10.29 13.08 -4.17
CA CYS A 172 -10.27 11.63 -3.95
C CYS A 172 -9.43 11.17 -2.73
N PRO A 173 -8.23 11.73 -2.48
CA PRO A 173 -7.48 11.42 -1.27
C PRO A 173 -8.17 11.83 0.04
N ASN A 174 -8.98 12.90 0.04
CA ASN A 174 -9.74 13.33 1.22
C ASN A 174 -10.99 12.46 1.41
N LEU A 175 -11.66 12.11 0.31
CA LEU A 175 -12.76 11.14 0.33
C LEU A 175 -12.32 9.81 0.93
N PHE A 176 -11.12 9.33 0.58
CA PHE A 176 -10.53 8.14 1.19
C PHE A 176 -10.43 8.27 2.71
N MET A 177 -9.92 9.41 3.22
CA MET A 177 -9.71 9.59 4.66
C MET A 177 -11.02 9.57 5.42
N GLU A 178 -12.03 10.30 4.93
CA GLU A 178 -13.35 10.35 5.55
C GLU A 178 -14.02 8.97 5.58
N LEU A 179 -14.04 8.28 4.43
CA LEU A 179 -14.67 6.97 4.34
C LEU A 179 -13.92 5.89 5.13
N ALA A 180 -12.59 5.99 5.24
CA ALA A 180 -11.80 5.09 6.07
C ALA A 180 -12.14 5.24 7.55
N ASP A 181 -12.33 6.47 8.03
CA ASP A 181 -12.72 6.73 9.42
C ASP A 181 -14.12 6.18 9.71
N HIS A 182 -15.06 6.33 8.77
CA HIS A 182 -16.40 5.73 8.86
C HIS A 182 -16.34 4.19 8.88
N TYR A 183 -15.51 3.59 8.03
CA TYR A 183 -15.31 2.14 7.98
C TYR A 183 -14.80 1.58 9.32
N VAL A 184 -13.81 2.25 9.91
CA VAL A 184 -13.27 1.88 11.23
C VAL A 184 -14.32 2.03 12.31
N ALA A 185 -15.09 3.11 12.31
CA ALA A 185 -16.17 3.32 13.28
C ALA A 185 -17.21 2.20 13.22
N LYS A 186 -17.64 1.80 12.03
CA LYS A 186 -18.61 0.70 11.84
C LYS A 186 -18.09 -0.65 12.31
N LYS A 187 -16.80 -0.93 12.16
CA LYS A 187 -16.19 -2.21 12.60
C LYS A 187 -15.92 -2.28 14.10
N LYS A 188 -16.08 -1.17 14.83
CA LYS A 188 -15.95 -1.11 16.30
C LYS A 188 -17.30 -1.25 17.03
N LEU A 189 -18.41 -1.17 16.30
CA LEU A 189 -19.77 -1.42 16.79
C LEU A 189 -20.10 -2.91 16.73
#